data_AF-A0A926U5D9-F1
#
_entry.id   AF-A0A926U5D9-F1
#
_cell.length_a   1.000
_cell.length_b   1.000
_cell.length_c   1.000
_cell.angle_alpha   90.00
_cell.angle_beta   90.00
_cell.angle_gamma   90.00
#
_symmetry.space_group_name_H-M   'P 1'
#
loop_
_entity.id
_entity.type
_entity.pdbx_description
1 polymer ?
#
loop_
_entity_poly.entity_id
_entity_poly.type
_entity_poly.pdbx_seq_one_letter_code
_entity_poly.pdbx_strand_id
1 'polypeptide(L)'
;MSDFCLLAASLITQGQTPGWKLATPRSPVVVTPQQRCQPIEVATAAVQSPESIPAVSRATALRPTNTSRPALPGLDPAGSAYLPMPAIVRPASGSQLFVQRLAALRSGRLYTRLPVSSYAETWRNATRQPTYEQWVSLLRSEAGAIARGQGSNRLTVLLGDSLYLWYPPEQMTRDRLWLNQGISGDTTAGVLRRLSAFSQTRPDRIQVMVGINDLRRGASDAEVLTNLRQIMRQLRANHPQAQIVVQSILPTRLASLPATRIYRLNGQIAALAQQERVSFLDLQTSFADSSGNLRTELTTDGLHLSQSGYAVWQQAIGSV
;
A
#
# COMPACT_ATOMS: atom_id res chain seq x y z
N MET A 1 -56.39 18.24 21.62
CA MET A 1 -55.33 18.96 22.37
C MET A 1 -53.99 18.30 22.08
N SER A 2 -53.17 18.75 21.14
CA SER A 2 -53.39 19.64 19.99
C SER A 2 -52.48 19.13 18.85
N ASP A 3 -52.84 18.98 17.56
CA ASP A 3 -53.67 19.79 16.65
C ASP A 3 -52.93 21.11 16.31
N PHE A 4 -52.24 21.36 15.17
CA PHE A 4 -52.12 20.75 13.82
C PHE A 4 -50.60 20.73 13.35
N CYS A 5 -50.10 20.60 12.10
CA CYS A 5 -50.61 20.70 10.71
C CYS A 5 -49.70 19.97 9.66
N LEU A 6 -49.98 20.12 8.35
CA LEU A 6 -49.27 19.56 7.17
C LEU A 6 -49.48 20.45 5.91
N LEU A 7 -48.53 20.50 4.95
CA LEU A 7 -48.59 20.92 3.51
C LEU A 7 -47.11 21.02 3.00
N ALA A 8 -46.60 20.43 1.91
CA ALA A 8 -46.94 20.40 0.47
C ALA A 8 -46.44 21.63 -0.34
N ALA A 9 -45.98 21.57 -1.61
CA ALA A 9 -45.48 20.48 -2.49
C ALA A 9 -44.90 21.09 -3.82
N SER A 10 -44.28 20.26 -4.70
CA SER A 10 -44.21 20.46 -6.18
C SER A 10 -43.30 21.60 -6.76
N LEU A 11 -42.83 21.61 -8.04
CA LEU A 11 -42.88 20.66 -9.17
C LEU A 11 -41.73 20.88 -10.21
N ILE A 12 -41.47 19.82 -10.99
CA ILE A 12 -40.69 19.58 -12.23
C ILE A 12 -40.33 20.75 -13.19
N THR A 13 -39.19 20.63 -13.88
CA THR A 13 -39.06 20.93 -15.33
C THR A 13 -37.95 20.09 -16.01
N GLN A 14 -38.06 19.85 -17.32
CA GLN A 14 -37.10 19.09 -18.16
C GLN A 14 -36.43 20.01 -19.21
N GLY A 15 -35.29 19.57 -19.76
CA GLY A 15 -34.66 20.18 -20.95
C GLY A 15 -33.59 19.26 -21.58
N GLN A 16 -33.48 19.27 -22.91
CA GLN A 16 -32.54 18.42 -23.68
C GLN A 16 -31.42 19.23 -24.38
N THR A 17 -30.38 18.52 -24.80
CA THR A 17 -29.09 18.99 -25.37
C THR A 17 -29.16 19.22 -26.90
N PRO A 18 -28.23 19.96 -27.56
CA PRO A 18 -26.97 19.32 -28.05
C PRO A 18 -25.71 20.23 -28.18
N GLY A 19 -24.52 19.62 -28.35
CA GLY A 19 -23.24 20.29 -28.70
C GLY A 19 -22.00 19.37 -28.58
N TRP A 20 -20.93 19.56 -29.38
CA TRP A 20 -19.80 18.60 -29.53
C TRP A 20 -18.39 19.22 -29.65
N LYS A 21 -17.35 18.34 -29.52
CA LYS A 21 -15.89 18.47 -29.84
C LYS A 21 -14.99 19.05 -28.70
N LEU A 22 -13.72 18.63 -28.48
CA LEU A 22 -12.86 17.57 -29.10
C LEU A 22 -11.64 17.19 -28.20
N ALA A 23 -10.97 16.09 -28.55
CA ALA A 23 -9.56 15.70 -28.22
C ALA A 23 -9.21 15.11 -26.82
N THR A 24 -7.99 14.54 -26.71
CA THR A 24 -7.54 13.58 -25.67
C THR A 24 -6.14 13.91 -25.11
N PRO A 25 -5.67 13.20 -24.06
CA PRO A 25 -4.62 12.20 -24.30
C PRO A 25 -4.77 10.87 -23.52
N ARG A 26 -3.85 9.92 -23.77
CA ARG A 26 -3.66 8.62 -23.06
C ARG A 26 -2.93 8.85 -21.72
N SER A 27 -2.87 7.96 -20.73
CA SER A 27 -3.26 6.54 -20.51
C SER A 27 -3.48 6.30 -18.97
N PRO A 28 -3.52 5.10 -18.33
CA PRO A 28 -3.24 3.71 -18.73
C PRO A 28 -4.47 2.76 -18.68
N VAL A 29 -4.24 1.44 -18.74
CA VAL A 29 -5.27 0.41 -19.01
C VAL A 29 -6.07 0.01 -17.77
N VAL A 30 -7.39 0.00 -17.91
CA VAL A 30 -8.35 -0.66 -16.99
C VAL A 30 -9.09 -1.73 -17.78
N VAL A 31 -9.20 -2.95 -17.24
CA VAL A 31 -9.87 -4.07 -17.92
C VAL A 31 -11.30 -4.23 -17.42
N THR A 32 -12.27 -4.14 -18.34
CA THR A 32 -13.70 -4.44 -18.11
C THR A 32 -14.19 -5.50 -19.09
N PRO A 33 -14.97 -6.52 -18.66
CA PRO A 33 -15.31 -7.66 -19.52
C PRO A 33 -16.66 -7.50 -20.25
N GLN A 34 -16.71 -7.80 -21.56
CA GLN A 34 -17.97 -8.17 -22.23
C GLN A 34 -17.78 -9.07 -23.48
N GLN A 35 -18.43 -10.25 -23.42
CA GLN A 35 -19.05 -11.04 -24.50
C GLN A 35 -18.27 -11.46 -25.78
N ARG A 36 -17.80 -12.74 -25.73
CA ARG A 36 -17.83 -13.81 -26.78
C ARG A 36 -17.62 -13.48 -28.28
N CYS A 37 -16.46 -13.95 -28.76
CA CYS A 37 -16.25 -14.86 -29.92
C CYS A 37 -16.91 -14.61 -31.30
N GLN A 38 -16.07 -14.36 -32.32
CA GLN A 38 -16.04 -15.14 -33.58
C GLN A 38 -14.57 -15.34 -34.06
N PRO A 39 -14.26 -16.40 -34.83
CA PRO A 39 -12.91 -16.63 -35.38
C PRO A 39 -12.74 -16.07 -36.80
N ILE A 40 -11.54 -15.59 -37.14
CA ILE A 40 -11.13 -15.23 -38.52
C ILE A 40 -9.70 -15.76 -38.76
N GLU A 41 -9.36 -16.00 -40.02
CA GLU A 41 -8.29 -16.88 -40.50
C GLU A 41 -6.86 -16.30 -40.42
N VAL A 42 -5.87 -17.19 -40.58
CA VAL A 42 -4.44 -16.85 -40.58
C VAL A 42 -3.97 -16.57 -42.01
N ALA A 43 -3.63 -15.32 -42.30
CA ALA A 43 -2.86 -14.93 -43.49
C ALA A 43 -1.42 -14.56 -43.08
N THR A 44 -0.43 -15.22 -43.68
CA THR A 44 1.00 -14.93 -43.43
C THR A 44 1.54 -13.94 -44.45
N ALA A 45 2.18 -12.88 -43.97
CA ALA A 45 2.91 -11.92 -44.79
C ALA A 45 4.28 -11.62 -44.15
N ALA A 46 5.33 -11.56 -44.96
CA ALA A 46 6.70 -11.37 -44.49
C ALA A 46 7.00 -9.90 -44.13
N VAL A 47 7.90 -9.68 -43.17
CA VAL A 47 8.38 -8.35 -42.79
C VAL A 47 9.80 -8.16 -43.32
N GLN A 48 10.02 -7.09 -44.10
CA GLN A 48 11.35 -6.67 -44.56
C GLN A 48 12.02 -5.74 -43.53
N SER A 49 13.36 -5.73 -43.53
CA SER A 49 14.17 -4.90 -42.64
C SER A 49 14.35 -3.47 -43.17
N PRO A 50 14.37 -2.43 -42.31
CA PRO A 50 14.75 -1.08 -42.72
C PRO A 50 16.26 -0.94 -42.99
N GLU A 51 16.62 -0.08 -43.94
CA GLU A 51 18.00 0.12 -44.39
C GLU A 51 18.81 1.13 -43.55
N SER A 52 20.12 1.15 -43.79
CA SER A 52 21.11 2.04 -43.15
C SER A 52 21.15 3.46 -43.74
N ILE A 53 21.45 4.46 -42.89
CA ILE A 53 21.70 5.85 -43.29
C ILE A 53 23.23 6.13 -43.27
N PRO A 54 23.80 6.87 -44.25
CA PRO A 54 25.24 6.85 -44.54
C PRO A 54 26.11 7.80 -43.71
N ALA A 55 27.43 7.57 -43.76
CA ALA A 55 28.46 8.40 -43.13
C ALA A 55 28.77 9.69 -43.91
N VAL A 56 29.29 10.71 -43.21
CA VAL A 56 29.72 12.00 -43.77
C VAL A 56 31.23 12.21 -43.54
N SER A 57 31.88 12.94 -44.44
CA SER A 57 33.34 12.90 -44.66
C SER A 57 34.19 13.72 -43.66
N ARG A 58 35.50 13.45 -43.69
CA ARG A 58 36.56 14.22 -43.00
C ARG A 58 36.73 15.62 -43.61
N ALA A 59 37.11 16.58 -42.77
CA ALA A 59 37.84 17.79 -43.15
C ALA A 59 39.15 17.89 -42.34
N THR A 60 40.13 18.65 -42.84
CA THR A 60 41.55 18.54 -42.44
C THR A 60 41.93 19.44 -41.25
N ALA A 61 43.00 19.08 -40.54
CA ALA A 61 43.41 19.65 -39.26
C ALA A 61 44.02 21.06 -39.32
N LEU A 62 43.90 21.78 -38.19
CA LEU A 62 44.79 22.87 -37.77
C LEU A 62 45.41 22.53 -36.41
N ARG A 63 46.63 23.02 -36.16
CA ARG A 63 47.52 22.55 -35.08
C ARG A 63 47.84 23.69 -34.09
N PRO A 64 47.36 23.64 -32.83
CA PRO A 64 47.85 24.51 -31.76
C PRO A 64 49.23 24.06 -31.24
N THR A 65 49.95 24.98 -30.59
CA THR A 65 51.33 24.81 -30.15
C THR A 65 51.49 24.20 -28.76
N ASN A 66 52.70 23.71 -28.48
CA ASN A 66 53.11 23.10 -27.22
C ASN A 66 53.14 24.14 -26.08
N THR A 67 52.36 23.94 -25.01
CA THR A 67 52.50 24.67 -23.74
C THR A 67 52.38 23.71 -22.56
N SER A 68 53.46 23.58 -21.79
CA SER A 68 53.54 22.73 -20.60
C SER A 68 52.61 23.22 -19.50
N ARG A 69 51.77 22.32 -18.96
CA ARG A 69 50.90 22.58 -17.80
C ARG A 69 51.45 21.83 -16.57
N PRO A 70 51.56 22.45 -15.38
CA PRO A 70 52.18 21.81 -14.22
C PRO A 70 51.41 20.58 -13.72
N ALA A 71 52.14 19.64 -13.10
CA ALA A 71 51.55 18.57 -12.32
C ALA A 71 50.86 19.15 -11.08
N LEU A 72 49.69 18.61 -10.73
CA LEU A 72 49.05 18.88 -9.45
C LEU A 72 49.78 18.08 -8.35
N PRO A 73 50.00 18.66 -7.15
CA PRO A 73 50.62 17.94 -6.04
C PRO A 73 49.71 16.78 -5.58
N GLY A 74 50.32 15.72 -5.05
CA GLY A 74 49.60 14.54 -4.59
C GLY A 74 48.66 14.84 -3.43
N LEU A 75 47.47 14.23 -3.46
CA LEU A 75 46.62 14.09 -2.30
C LEU A 75 46.98 12.77 -1.61
N ASP A 76 47.42 12.86 -0.36
CA ASP A 76 47.71 11.67 0.45
C ASP A 76 46.46 10.79 0.61
N PRO A 77 46.58 9.44 0.56
CA PRO A 77 45.48 8.52 0.81
C PRO A 77 45.19 8.41 2.32
N ALA A 78 45.01 9.54 2.99
CA ALA A 78 44.56 9.61 4.38
C ALA A 78 43.12 9.09 4.45
N GLY A 79 42.97 7.84 4.89
CA GLY A 79 41.68 7.15 4.92
C GLY A 79 40.66 7.88 5.77
N SER A 80 39.72 8.57 5.13
CA SER A 80 38.54 9.14 5.78
C SER A 80 37.71 8.01 6.39
N ALA A 81 37.95 7.72 7.67
CA ALA A 81 37.25 6.69 8.42
C ALA A 81 35.74 6.99 8.41
N TYR A 82 35.01 6.23 7.61
CA TYR A 82 33.55 6.27 7.56
C TYR A 82 33.01 5.73 8.88
N LEU A 83 32.92 6.59 9.89
CA LEU A 83 32.25 6.27 11.15
C LEU A 83 30.82 5.86 10.80
N PRO A 84 30.39 4.61 11.08
CA PRO A 84 29.07 4.16 10.71
C PRO A 84 28.04 5.00 11.47
N MET A 85 27.11 5.61 10.74
CA MET A 85 25.98 6.32 11.33
C MET A 85 25.31 5.40 12.37
N PRO A 86 25.12 5.86 13.62
CA PRO A 86 24.59 5.01 14.69
C PRO A 86 23.21 4.48 14.27
N ALA A 87 23.03 3.16 14.37
CA ALA A 87 21.84 2.48 13.87
C ALA A 87 20.56 3.10 14.44
N ILE A 88 19.60 3.43 13.56
CA ILE A 88 18.39 4.17 13.94
C ILE A 88 17.54 3.33 14.90
N VAL A 89 17.62 3.68 16.19
CA VAL A 89 16.91 3.05 17.29
C VAL A 89 15.40 3.14 17.06
N ARG A 90 14.77 1.97 16.91
CA ARG A 90 13.36 1.76 16.58
C ARG A 90 12.72 0.72 17.51
N PRO A 91 11.38 0.72 17.68
CA PRO A 91 10.69 -0.38 18.36
C PRO A 91 10.98 -1.72 17.69
N ALA A 92 11.29 -2.74 18.50
CA ALA A 92 11.52 -4.12 18.10
C ALA A 92 10.45 -5.09 18.66
N SER A 93 9.51 -4.60 19.48
CA SER A 93 8.38 -5.38 19.99
C SER A 93 7.05 -4.61 19.92
N GLY A 94 5.93 -5.34 19.94
CA GLY A 94 4.59 -4.74 19.98
C GLY A 94 4.38 -3.84 21.20
N SER A 95 4.96 -4.19 22.35
CA SER A 95 4.93 -3.37 23.57
C SER A 95 5.61 -2.01 23.36
N GLN A 96 6.80 -2.01 22.75
CA GLN A 96 7.55 -0.80 22.44
C GLN A 96 6.81 0.07 21.42
N LEU A 97 6.28 -0.53 20.34
CA LEU A 97 5.54 0.20 19.31
C LEU A 97 4.23 0.80 19.86
N PHE A 98 3.52 0.07 20.73
CA PHE A 98 2.32 0.57 21.41
C PHE A 98 2.63 1.79 22.28
N VAL A 99 3.67 1.72 23.12
CA VAL A 99 4.05 2.84 23.99
C VAL A 99 4.53 4.04 23.17
N GLN A 100 5.26 3.84 22.07
CA GLN A 100 5.62 4.92 21.15
C GLN A 100 4.37 5.63 20.58
N ARG A 101 3.41 4.85 20.05
CA ARG A 101 2.19 5.37 19.43
C ARG A 101 1.31 6.09 20.46
N LEU A 102 1.21 5.56 21.67
CA LEU A 102 0.51 6.21 22.79
C LEU A 102 1.19 7.51 23.23
N ALA A 103 2.52 7.58 23.27
CA ALA A 103 3.27 8.80 23.57
C ALA A 103 3.09 9.86 22.46
N ALA A 104 3.15 9.45 21.19
CA ALA A 104 2.87 10.31 20.05
C ALA A 104 1.46 10.91 20.13
N LEU A 105 0.43 10.06 20.30
CA LEU A 105 -0.96 10.50 20.43
C LEU A 105 -1.17 11.45 21.60
N ARG A 106 -0.56 11.17 22.77
CA ARG A 106 -0.60 12.06 23.95
C ARG A 106 0.06 13.43 23.69
N SER A 107 1.07 13.49 22.83
CA SER A 107 1.67 14.75 22.36
C SER A 107 0.87 15.48 21.28
N GLY A 108 -0.32 14.99 20.90
CA GLY A 108 -1.13 15.54 19.82
C GLY A 108 -0.59 15.24 18.41
N ARG A 109 0.30 14.25 18.26
CA ARG A 109 0.99 13.94 16.99
C ARG A 109 0.73 12.51 16.54
N LEU A 110 0.60 12.31 15.23
CA LEU A 110 0.59 10.95 14.66
C LEU A 110 2.01 10.40 14.62
N TYR A 111 2.22 9.16 15.06
CA TYR A 111 3.54 8.52 15.02
C TYR A 111 4.09 8.41 13.59
N THR A 112 3.21 8.28 12.59
CA THR A 112 3.53 8.30 11.15
C THR A 112 4.07 9.65 10.63
N ARG A 113 4.10 10.69 11.47
CA ARG A 113 4.69 12.01 11.18
C ARG A 113 5.91 12.32 12.06
N LEU A 114 6.47 11.30 12.74
CA LEU A 114 7.65 11.40 13.62
C LEU A 114 8.84 10.59 13.06
N PRO A 115 10.08 10.93 13.43
CA PRO A 115 11.19 9.98 13.40
C PRO A 115 10.89 8.74 14.26
N VAL A 116 11.29 7.55 13.81
CA VAL A 116 11.03 6.28 14.52
C VAL A 116 11.76 6.19 15.88
N SER A 117 12.71 7.07 16.16
CA SER A 117 13.38 7.23 17.45
C SER A 117 12.64 8.14 18.44
N SER A 118 11.55 8.83 18.04
CA SER A 118 10.80 9.69 18.94
C SER A 118 10.24 8.93 20.14
N TYR A 119 10.36 9.54 21.32
CA TYR A 119 9.99 9.00 22.64
C TYR A 119 10.74 7.72 23.06
N ALA A 120 11.96 7.50 22.53
CA ALA A 120 12.77 6.30 22.84
C ALA A 120 12.94 6.01 24.34
N GLU A 121 13.16 7.03 25.17
CA GLU A 121 13.25 6.88 26.63
C GLU A 121 11.96 6.31 27.25
N THR A 122 10.80 6.65 26.69
CA THR A 122 9.49 6.17 27.15
C THR A 122 9.22 4.73 26.73
N TRP A 123 9.60 4.33 25.51
CA TRP A 123 9.24 3.02 24.96
C TRP A 123 10.34 1.97 25.00
N ARG A 124 11.64 2.31 25.07
CA ARG A 124 12.74 1.33 24.97
C ARG A 124 12.62 0.19 25.98
N ASN A 125 12.18 0.51 27.20
CA ASN A 125 12.03 -0.45 28.30
C ASN A 125 10.61 -1.05 28.42
N ALA A 126 9.73 -0.82 27.44
CA ALA A 126 8.35 -1.31 27.48
C ALA A 126 8.27 -2.82 27.17
N THR A 127 8.08 -3.63 28.21
CA THR A 127 7.96 -5.11 28.14
C THR A 127 6.53 -5.63 28.27
N ARG A 128 5.61 -4.85 28.85
CA ARG A 128 4.20 -5.25 29.05
C ARG A 128 3.46 -5.33 27.71
N GLN A 129 3.03 -6.53 27.34
CA GLN A 129 2.21 -6.73 26.14
C GLN A 129 0.83 -6.06 26.30
N PRO A 130 0.39 -5.23 25.33
CA PRO A 130 -0.96 -4.70 25.31
C PRO A 130 -1.98 -5.77 24.91
N THR A 131 -3.20 -5.71 25.44
CA THR A 131 -4.30 -6.56 24.97
C THR A 131 -4.79 -6.13 23.58
N TYR A 132 -5.59 -6.98 22.92
CA TYR A 132 -6.23 -6.64 21.64
C TYR A 132 -7.15 -5.41 21.78
N GLU A 133 -7.87 -5.29 22.89
CA GLU A 133 -8.77 -4.19 23.22
C GLU A 133 -8.00 -2.89 23.46
N GLN A 134 -6.80 -2.98 24.06
CA GLN A 134 -5.90 -1.84 24.22
C GLN A 134 -5.38 -1.35 22.87
N TRP A 135 -5.01 -2.26 21.96
CA TRP A 135 -4.67 -1.92 20.57
C TRP A 135 -5.86 -1.26 19.84
N VAL A 136 -7.05 -1.86 19.87
CA VAL A 136 -8.26 -1.29 19.25
C VAL A 136 -8.63 0.07 19.85
N SER A 137 -8.42 0.27 21.15
CA SER A 137 -8.64 1.57 21.82
C SER A 137 -7.67 2.63 21.31
N LEU A 138 -6.36 2.34 21.26
CA LEU A 138 -5.34 3.21 20.69
C LEU A 138 -5.64 3.56 19.23
N LEU A 139 -5.94 2.56 18.40
CA LEU A 139 -6.28 2.75 16.98
C LEU A 139 -7.52 3.63 16.78
N ARG A 140 -8.54 3.48 17.64
CA ARG A 140 -9.74 4.33 17.64
C ARG A 140 -9.42 5.76 18.08
N SER A 141 -8.53 5.94 19.05
CA SER A 141 -8.13 7.27 19.53
C SER A 141 -7.28 8.03 18.51
N GLU A 142 -6.35 7.36 17.82
CA GLU A 142 -5.61 7.92 16.67
C GLU A 142 -6.57 8.28 15.52
N ALA A 143 -7.50 7.39 15.16
CA ALA A 143 -8.51 7.66 14.13
C ALA A 143 -9.41 8.85 14.50
N GLY A 144 -9.86 8.93 15.75
CA GLY A 144 -10.64 10.06 16.26
C GLY A 144 -9.87 11.38 16.30
N ALA A 145 -8.55 11.35 16.52
CA ALA A 145 -7.70 12.53 16.39
C ALA A 145 -7.62 13.00 14.93
N ILE A 146 -7.49 12.08 13.97
CA ILE A 146 -7.53 12.42 12.53
C ILE A 146 -8.90 12.94 12.13
N ALA A 147 -10.00 12.31 12.54
CA ALA A 147 -11.36 12.76 12.20
C ALA A 147 -11.61 14.23 12.59
N ARG A 148 -11.04 14.69 13.72
CA ARG A 148 -11.07 16.10 14.16
C ARG A 148 -10.03 16.98 13.46
N GLY A 149 -8.83 16.45 13.19
CA GLY A 149 -7.66 17.24 12.74
C GLY A 149 -7.30 17.16 11.26
N GLN A 150 -8.00 16.37 10.43
CA GLN A 150 -7.62 16.13 9.03
C GLN A 150 -7.69 17.41 8.18
N GLY A 151 -8.67 18.28 8.40
CA GLY A 151 -8.91 19.44 7.55
C GLY A 151 -9.12 19.02 6.08
N SER A 152 -8.34 19.61 5.18
CA SER A 152 -8.23 19.28 3.75
C SER A 152 -7.08 18.33 3.41
N ASN A 153 -6.34 17.81 4.40
CA ASN A 153 -5.25 16.88 4.12
C ASN A 153 -5.79 15.57 3.53
N ARG A 154 -5.08 15.07 2.52
CA ARG A 154 -5.27 13.72 2.01
C ARG A 154 -5.00 12.69 3.12
N LEU A 155 -5.74 11.59 3.12
CA LEU A 155 -5.62 10.51 4.11
C LEU A 155 -5.59 9.15 3.42
N THR A 156 -4.60 8.33 3.78
CA THR A 156 -4.54 6.90 3.42
C THR A 156 -4.58 6.05 4.69
N VAL A 157 -5.53 5.12 4.74
CA VAL A 157 -5.66 4.12 5.82
C VAL A 157 -4.97 2.83 5.41
N LEU A 158 -4.18 2.25 6.31
CA LEU A 158 -3.54 0.94 6.13
C LEU A 158 -4.22 -0.07 7.05
N LEU A 159 -5.09 -0.92 6.53
CA LEU A 159 -5.92 -1.84 7.30
C LEU A 159 -5.40 -3.28 7.16
N GLY A 160 -5.03 -3.91 8.29
CA GLY A 160 -4.52 -5.27 8.22
C GLY A 160 -3.96 -5.83 9.53
N ASP A 161 -3.01 -6.75 9.38
CA ASP A 161 -2.40 -7.51 10.47
C ASP A 161 -0.97 -7.02 10.87
N SER A 162 -0.06 -7.94 11.21
CA SER A 162 1.33 -7.61 11.57
C SER A 162 2.10 -6.98 10.41
N LEU A 163 1.81 -7.38 9.16
CA LEU A 163 2.48 -6.82 7.98
C LEU A 163 2.19 -5.32 7.85
N TYR A 164 0.96 -4.88 8.14
CA TYR A 164 0.68 -3.46 8.19
C TYR A 164 1.13 -2.77 9.48
N LEU A 165 1.02 -3.42 10.64
CA LEU A 165 1.47 -2.82 11.91
C LEU A 165 2.94 -2.36 11.86
N TRP A 166 3.79 -3.14 11.19
CA TRP A 166 5.23 -2.90 11.07
C TRP A 166 5.65 -2.11 9.81
N TYR A 167 4.70 -1.63 9.00
CA TYR A 167 5.00 -0.84 7.80
C TYR A 167 5.79 0.44 8.15
N PRO A 168 7.01 0.65 7.61
CA PRO A 168 7.90 1.74 8.05
C PRO A 168 7.33 3.16 7.84
N PRO A 169 7.21 3.99 8.90
CA PRO A 169 6.84 5.40 8.77
C PRO A 169 7.75 6.22 7.84
N GLU A 170 9.03 5.84 7.74
CA GLU A 170 10.01 6.50 6.86
C GLU A 170 9.72 6.29 5.37
N GLN A 171 8.96 5.23 5.03
CA GLN A 171 8.51 4.93 3.67
C GLN A 171 7.16 5.58 3.32
N MET A 172 6.52 6.26 4.27
CA MET A 172 5.25 6.95 4.08
C MET A 172 5.46 8.37 3.53
N THR A 173 4.79 8.70 2.42
CA THR A 173 4.95 10.00 1.75
C THR A 173 4.42 11.16 2.59
N ARG A 174 5.09 12.32 2.52
CA ARG A 174 4.76 13.50 3.34
C ARG A 174 3.59 14.35 2.79
N ASP A 175 3.10 14.06 1.59
CA ASP A 175 1.96 14.72 0.91
C ASP A 175 0.60 14.47 1.59
N ARG A 176 0.54 13.50 2.51
CA ARG A 176 -0.70 13.04 3.14
C ARG A 176 -0.53 12.63 4.60
N LEU A 177 -1.65 12.38 5.25
CA LEU A 177 -1.76 11.66 6.52
C LEU A 177 -1.84 10.16 6.26
N TRP A 178 -1.22 9.38 7.16
CA TRP A 178 -1.23 7.93 7.12
C TRP A 178 -1.76 7.40 8.45
N LEU A 179 -2.88 6.67 8.40
CA LEU A 179 -3.51 6.05 9.57
C LEU A 179 -3.30 4.54 9.51
N ASN A 180 -2.37 4.05 10.33
CA ASN A 180 -2.03 2.64 10.38
C ASN A 180 -3.01 1.88 11.30
N GLN A 181 -3.93 1.13 10.72
CA GLN A 181 -4.89 0.25 11.40
C GLN A 181 -4.43 -1.22 11.35
N GLY A 182 -3.12 -1.49 11.43
CA GLY A 182 -2.55 -2.83 11.62
C GLY A 182 -2.61 -3.31 13.08
N ILE A 183 -2.85 -4.60 13.32
CA ILE A 183 -2.68 -5.27 14.63
C ILE A 183 -1.96 -6.61 14.42
N SER A 184 -0.96 -6.93 15.25
CA SER A 184 -0.21 -8.18 15.11
C SER A 184 -1.09 -9.42 15.33
N GLY A 185 -1.02 -10.39 14.41
CA GLY A 185 -1.79 -11.64 14.51
C GLY A 185 -3.30 -11.51 14.29
N ASP A 186 -3.76 -10.38 13.74
CA ASP A 186 -5.17 -10.13 13.45
C ASP A 186 -5.68 -10.96 12.25
N THR A 187 -6.98 -11.25 12.24
CA THR A 187 -7.66 -12.06 11.20
C THR A 187 -8.69 -11.24 10.44
N THR A 188 -9.21 -11.76 9.33
CA THR A 188 -10.33 -11.14 8.61
C THR A 188 -11.53 -10.88 9.53
N ALA A 189 -11.88 -11.85 10.39
CA ALA A 189 -12.91 -11.70 11.40
C ALA A 189 -12.57 -10.66 12.49
N GLY A 190 -11.29 -10.51 12.85
CA GLY A 190 -10.84 -9.51 13.83
C GLY A 190 -10.88 -8.08 13.27
N VAL A 191 -10.34 -7.89 12.06
CA VAL A 191 -10.47 -6.65 11.26
C VAL A 191 -11.94 -6.24 11.11
N LEU A 192 -12.82 -7.18 10.74
CA LEU A 192 -14.25 -6.95 10.57
C LEU A 192 -14.91 -6.40 11.86
N ARG A 193 -14.58 -6.96 13.04
CA ARG A 193 -15.11 -6.48 14.33
C ARG A 193 -14.69 -5.05 14.70
N ARG A 194 -13.66 -4.49 14.06
CA ARG A 194 -13.09 -3.17 14.41
C ARG A 194 -13.14 -2.12 13.31
N LEU A 195 -13.86 -2.34 12.20
CA LEU A 195 -14.01 -1.32 11.13
C LEU A 195 -14.63 -0.01 11.64
N SER A 196 -15.50 -0.08 12.65
CA SER A 196 -16.08 1.08 13.33
C SER A 196 -15.06 1.92 14.13
N ALA A 197 -13.82 1.46 14.32
CA ALA A 197 -12.78 2.23 15.00
C ALA A 197 -12.35 3.49 14.23
N PHE A 198 -12.52 3.51 12.90
CA PHE A 198 -12.11 4.64 12.04
C PHE A 198 -13.20 5.16 11.10
N SER A 199 -14.46 4.73 11.25
CA SER A 199 -15.58 5.11 10.36
C SER A 199 -15.85 6.62 10.29
N GLN A 200 -15.42 7.40 11.29
CA GLN A 200 -15.53 8.86 11.32
C GLN A 200 -14.42 9.60 10.54
N THR A 201 -13.47 8.88 9.94
CA THR A 201 -12.40 9.47 9.11
C THR A 201 -12.83 9.63 7.65
N ARG A 202 -12.17 10.53 6.90
CA ARG A 202 -12.47 10.81 5.48
C ARG A 202 -11.29 10.43 4.57
N PRO A 203 -10.99 9.13 4.37
CA PRO A 203 -9.85 8.70 3.57
C PRO A 203 -10.07 8.88 2.06
N ASP A 204 -9.05 9.36 1.35
CA ASP A 204 -8.94 9.21 -0.11
C ASP A 204 -8.82 7.73 -0.50
N ARG A 205 -8.09 6.95 0.32
CA ARG A 205 -7.72 5.57 0.03
C ARG A 205 -7.69 4.70 1.29
N ILE A 206 -8.15 3.46 1.15
CA ILE A 206 -8.03 2.41 2.17
C ILE A 206 -7.33 1.22 1.53
N GLN A 207 -6.08 0.97 1.96
CA GLN A 207 -5.33 -0.22 1.59
C GLN A 207 -5.71 -1.36 2.55
N VAL A 208 -6.01 -2.55 2.04
CA VAL A 208 -6.46 -3.71 2.85
C VAL A 208 -5.59 -4.93 2.56
N MET A 209 -4.89 -5.44 3.57
CA MET A 209 -4.20 -6.74 3.53
C MET A 209 -4.43 -7.47 4.86
N VAL A 210 -5.18 -8.57 4.81
CA VAL A 210 -5.40 -9.48 5.93
C VAL A 210 -5.84 -10.84 5.40
N GLY A 211 -5.51 -11.91 6.11
CA GLY A 211 -5.94 -13.27 5.79
C GLY A 211 -4.92 -14.34 6.17
N ILE A 212 -3.63 -14.00 6.24
CA ILE A 212 -2.60 -15.01 6.48
C ILE A 212 -2.70 -15.65 7.88
N ASN A 213 -3.15 -14.91 8.90
CA ASN A 213 -3.38 -15.45 10.23
C ASN A 213 -4.62 -16.34 10.31
N ASP A 214 -5.60 -16.13 9.44
CA ASP A 214 -6.78 -17.00 9.29
C ASP A 214 -6.32 -18.37 8.76
N LEU A 215 -5.54 -18.36 7.68
CA LEU A 215 -4.95 -19.59 7.09
C LEU A 215 -4.05 -20.31 8.10
N ARG A 216 -3.19 -19.59 8.84
CA ARG A 216 -2.33 -20.14 9.91
C ARG A 216 -3.12 -20.70 11.10
N ARG A 217 -4.37 -20.30 11.30
CA ARG A 217 -5.28 -20.82 12.33
C ARG A 217 -6.22 -21.92 11.80
N GLY A 218 -6.04 -22.36 10.56
CA GLY A 218 -6.84 -23.43 9.96
C GLY A 218 -8.19 -23.00 9.39
N ALA A 219 -8.46 -21.69 9.29
CA ALA A 219 -9.69 -21.20 8.68
C ALA A 219 -9.83 -21.64 7.21
N SER A 220 -11.07 -21.77 6.75
CA SER A 220 -11.36 -22.13 5.36
C SER A 220 -11.20 -20.96 4.40
N ASP A 221 -10.86 -21.24 3.14
CA ASP A 221 -10.77 -20.21 2.09
C ASP A 221 -12.13 -19.49 1.90
N ALA A 222 -13.24 -20.21 2.09
CA ALA A 222 -14.59 -19.66 2.03
C ALA A 222 -14.91 -18.70 3.19
N GLU A 223 -14.39 -18.94 4.39
CA GLU A 223 -14.51 -18.04 5.54
C GLU A 223 -13.74 -16.73 5.30
N VAL A 224 -12.48 -16.85 4.84
CA VAL A 224 -11.64 -15.71 4.47
C VAL A 224 -12.33 -14.84 3.41
N LEU A 225 -12.83 -15.44 2.33
CA LEU A 225 -13.56 -14.73 1.27
C LEU A 225 -14.88 -14.11 1.76
N THR A 226 -15.60 -14.77 2.67
CA THR A 226 -16.84 -14.24 3.26
C THR A 226 -16.58 -13.01 4.12
N ASN A 227 -15.57 -13.07 4.98
CA ASN A 227 -15.18 -11.94 5.83
C ASN A 227 -14.60 -10.78 5.00
N LEU A 228 -13.75 -11.07 4.00
CA LEU A 228 -13.24 -10.05 3.06
C LEU A 228 -14.38 -9.38 2.29
N ARG A 229 -15.39 -10.12 1.83
CA ARG A 229 -16.59 -9.55 1.18
C ARG A 229 -17.31 -8.57 2.12
N GLN A 230 -17.50 -8.96 3.39
CA GLN A 230 -18.14 -8.09 4.38
C GLN A 230 -17.29 -6.84 4.69
N ILE A 231 -15.96 -6.97 4.77
CA ILE A 231 -15.03 -5.84 4.91
C ILE A 231 -15.19 -4.88 3.71
N MET A 232 -15.09 -5.36 2.47
CA MET A 232 -15.24 -4.53 1.27
C MET A 232 -16.56 -3.75 1.25
N ARG A 233 -17.68 -4.41 1.60
CA ARG A 233 -19.01 -3.79 1.66
C ARG A 233 -19.12 -2.74 2.76
N GLN A 234 -18.66 -3.03 3.98
CA GLN A 234 -18.70 -2.07 5.09
C GLN A 234 -17.78 -0.86 4.84
N LEU A 235 -16.60 -1.08 4.25
CA LEU A 235 -15.72 0.03 3.85
C LEU A 235 -16.36 0.93 2.80
N ARG A 236 -17.00 0.34 1.76
CA ARG A 236 -17.73 1.12 0.73
C ARG A 236 -18.95 1.86 1.30
N ALA A 237 -19.62 1.33 2.31
CA ALA A 237 -20.74 1.99 2.97
C ALA A 237 -20.29 3.15 3.90
N ASN A 238 -19.23 2.93 4.68
CA ASN A 238 -18.72 3.92 5.64
C ASN A 238 -17.90 5.03 4.96
N HIS A 239 -17.22 4.72 3.86
CA HIS A 239 -16.32 5.64 3.14
C HIS A 239 -16.60 5.62 1.63
N PRO A 240 -17.79 6.08 1.17
CA PRO A 240 -18.23 5.94 -0.22
C PRO A 240 -17.39 6.74 -1.24
N GLN A 241 -16.57 7.69 -0.78
CA GLN A 241 -15.63 8.46 -1.60
C GLN A 241 -14.21 7.85 -1.65
N ALA A 242 -13.93 6.82 -0.85
CA ALA A 242 -12.58 6.26 -0.72
C ALA A 242 -12.29 5.22 -1.81
N GLN A 243 -11.12 5.30 -2.44
CA GLN A 243 -10.58 4.21 -3.24
C GLN A 243 -10.17 3.07 -2.30
N ILE A 244 -10.93 1.98 -2.29
CA ILE A 244 -10.58 0.77 -1.54
C ILE A 244 -9.72 -0.12 -2.44
N VAL A 245 -8.55 -0.49 -1.93
CA VAL A 245 -7.56 -1.32 -2.63
C VAL A 245 -7.29 -2.55 -1.77
N VAL A 246 -7.79 -3.70 -2.21
CA VAL A 246 -7.54 -5.00 -1.57
C VAL A 246 -6.28 -5.60 -2.17
N GLN A 247 -5.38 -6.11 -1.34
CA GLN A 247 -4.09 -6.62 -1.77
C GLN A 247 -4.06 -8.15 -1.68
N SER A 248 -3.32 -8.80 -2.57
CA SER A 248 -3.04 -10.23 -2.47
C SER A 248 -2.42 -10.58 -1.11
N ILE A 249 -2.83 -11.69 -0.50
CA ILE A 249 -2.09 -12.30 0.61
C ILE A 249 -0.69 -12.66 0.08
N LEU A 250 0.37 -12.21 0.76
CA LEU A 250 1.73 -12.48 0.30
C LEU A 250 2.02 -14.00 0.33
N PRO A 251 2.88 -14.50 -0.56
CA PRO A 251 3.52 -15.81 -0.40
C PRO A 251 4.14 -15.97 0.99
N THR A 252 4.39 -17.21 1.41
CA THR A 252 5.19 -17.51 2.60
C THR A 252 6.22 -18.59 2.29
N ARG A 253 7.04 -18.98 3.29
CA ARG A 253 7.87 -20.19 3.28
C ARG A 253 7.40 -21.21 4.34
N LEU A 254 6.16 -21.08 4.83
CA LEU A 254 5.61 -21.93 5.89
C LEU A 254 5.16 -23.27 5.31
N ALA A 255 5.74 -24.37 5.77
CA ALA A 255 5.41 -25.73 5.28
C ALA A 255 3.93 -26.11 5.45
N SER A 256 3.22 -25.51 6.41
CA SER A 256 1.78 -25.70 6.63
C SER A 256 0.88 -24.90 5.67
N LEU A 257 1.44 -23.97 4.88
CA LEU A 257 0.70 -23.14 3.92
C LEU A 257 1.36 -23.16 2.53
N PRO A 258 1.10 -24.21 1.71
CA PRO A 258 1.63 -24.31 0.37
C PRO A 258 1.31 -23.09 -0.50
N ALA A 259 2.31 -22.61 -1.27
CA ALA A 259 2.17 -21.50 -2.20
C ALA A 259 0.97 -21.64 -3.16
N THR A 260 0.63 -22.87 -3.56
CA THR A 260 -0.51 -23.18 -4.42
C THR A 260 -1.88 -22.86 -3.79
N ARG A 261 -2.02 -22.93 -2.46
CA ARG A 261 -3.24 -22.48 -1.74
C ARG A 261 -3.34 -20.95 -1.78
N ILE A 262 -2.26 -20.27 -1.44
CA ILE A 262 -2.19 -18.79 -1.43
C ILE A 262 -2.49 -18.24 -2.83
N TYR A 263 -1.90 -18.82 -3.88
CA TYR A 263 -2.16 -18.45 -5.28
C TYR A 263 -3.64 -18.59 -5.68
N ARG A 264 -4.26 -19.75 -5.40
CA ARG A 264 -5.67 -20.00 -5.70
C ARG A 264 -6.60 -19.04 -4.97
N LEU A 265 -6.34 -18.80 -3.68
CA LEU A 265 -7.10 -17.86 -2.87
C LEU A 265 -6.91 -16.41 -3.34
N ASN A 266 -5.72 -16.00 -3.75
CA ASN A 266 -5.48 -14.67 -4.32
C ASN A 266 -6.27 -14.44 -5.61
N GLY A 267 -6.36 -15.45 -6.49
CA GLY A 267 -7.25 -15.40 -7.67
C GLY A 267 -8.73 -15.23 -7.29
N GLN A 268 -9.18 -15.89 -6.23
CA GLN A 268 -10.55 -15.73 -5.70
C GLN A 268 -10.76 -14.35 -5.05
N ILE A 269 -9.76 -13.79 -4.35
CA ILE A 269 -9.81 -12.44 -3.78
C ILE A 269 -9.85 -11.38 -4.89
N ALA A 270 -9.10 -11.55 -5.98
CA ALA A 270 -9.14 -10.66 -7.14
C ALA A 270 -10.53 -10.65 -7.81
N ALA A 271 -11.11 -11.84 -8.05
CA ALA A 271 -12.47 -11.96 -8.59
C ALA A 271 -13.52 -11.37 -7.62
N LEU A 272 -13.34 -11.54 -6.31
CA LEU A 272 -14.21 -10.95 -5.29
C LEU A 272 -14.12 -9.42 -5.27
N ALA A 273 -12.91 -8.85 -5.35
CA ALA A 273 -12.70 -7.40 -5.43
C ALA A 273 -13.41 -6.80 -6.65
N GLN A 274 -13.34 -7.47 -7.81
CA GLN A 274 -14.07 -7.09 -9.02
C GLN A 274 -15.59 -7.12 -8.81
N GLN A 275 -16.13 -8.18 -8.19
CA GLN A 275 -17.57 -8.29 -7.88
C GLN A 275 -18.06 -7.17 -6.94
N GLU A 276 -17.30 -6.87 -5.89
CA GLU A 276 -17.64 -5.84 -4.90
C GLU A 276 -17.28 -4.42 -5.35
N ARG A 277 -16.73 -4.27 -6.57
CA ARG A 277 -16.30 -3.00 -7.21
C ARG A 277 -15.28 -2.23 -6.37
N VAL A 278 -14.22 -2.91 -5.94
CA VAL A 278 -13.01 -2.32 -5.33
C VAL A 278 -11.77 -2.68 -6.15
N SER A 279 -10.69 -1.91 -6.02
CA SER A 279 -9.43 -2.23 -6.70
C SER A 279 -8.77 -3.47 -6.08
N PHE A 280 -8.10 -4.28 -6.91
CA PHE A 280 -7.18 -5.31 -6.45
C PHE A 280 -5.75 -4.94 -6.82
N LEU A 281 -4.80 -5.16 -5.90
CA LEU A 281 -3.37 -5.04 -6.13
C LEU A 281 -2.70 -6.40 -5.96
N ASP A 282 -2.21 -6.96 -7.05
CA ASP A 282 -1.36 -8.14 -6.98
C ASP A 282 0.05 -7.76 -6.52
N LEU A 283 0.46 -8.34 -5.40
CA LEU A 283 1.84 -8.31 -4.90
C LEU A 283 2.49 -9.69 -5.04
N GLN A 284 1.74 -10.77 -5.22
CA GLN A 284 2.31 -12.12 -5.30
C GLN A 284 3.33 -12.23 -6.42
N THR A 285 3.06 -11.66 -7.60
CA THR A 285 4.00 -11.68 -8.74
C THR A 285 5.36 -11.03 -8.42
N SER A 286 5.43 -10.04 -7.52
CA SER A 286 6.70 -9.38 -7.14
C SER A 286 7.43 -10.04 -5.96
N PHE A 287 6.68 -10.77 -5.12
CA PHE A 287 7.17 -11.36 -3.86
C PHE A 287 7.46 -12.87 -3.95
N ALA A 288 6.98 -13.55 -4.99
CA ALA A 288 7.21 -14.98 -5.21
C ALA A 288 8.61 -15.27 -5.78
N ASP A 289 9.21 -16.39 -5.35
CA ASP A 289 10.32 -17.05 -6.02
C ASP A 289 9.81 -17.96 -7.17
N SER A 290 10.73 -18.59 -7.91
CA SER A 290 10.40 -19.50 -9.03
C SER A 290 9.62 -20.76 -8.61
N SER A 291 9.48 -21.03 -7.31
CA SER A 291 8.66 -22.10 -6.73
C SER A 291 7.38 -21.58 -6.09
N GLY A 292 7.07 -20.27 -6.22
CA GLY A 292 5.88 -19.62 -5.69
C GLY A 292 5.97 -19.22 -4.21
N ASN A 293 7.08 -19.49 -3.53
CA ASN A 293 7.25 -19.17 -2.10
C ASN A 293 7.74 -17.73 -1.92
N LEU A 294 7.70 -17.19 -0.69
CA LEU A 294 8.24 -15.86 -0.43
C LEU A 294 9.75 -15.81 -0.65
N ARG A 295 10.20 -14.91 -1.55
CA ARG A 295 11.62 -14.63 -1.83
C ARG A 295 12.42 -14.45 -0.54
N THR A 296 13.54 -15.15 -0.41
CA THR A 296 14.30 -15.27 0.84
C THR A 296 14.88 -13.93 1.32
N GLU A 297 15.32 -13.09 0.40
CA GLU A 297 15.83 -11.75 0.67
C GLU A 297 14.75 -10.73 1.08
N LEU A 298 13.47 -11.03 0.82
CA LEU A 298 12.34 -10.18 1.16
C LEU A 298 11.74 -10.51 2.55
N THR A 299 12.25 -11.51 3.27
CA THR A 299 11.67 -11.99 4.54
C THR A 299 12.71 -12.17 5.66
N THR A 300 12.25 -12.14 6.91
CA THR A 300 13.08 -12.41 8.11
C THR A 300 12.87 -13.81 8.69
N ASP A 301 11.69 -14.41 8.50
CA ASP A 301 11.26 -15.67 9.14
C ASP A 301 10.42 -16.58 8.21
N GLY A 302 10.26 -16.20 6.93
CA GLY A 302 9.39 -16.88 5.97
C GLY A 302 7.94 -16.36 5.95
N LEU A 303 7.59 -15.35 6.75
CA LEU A 303 6.25 -14.76 6.84
C LEU A 303 6.28 -13.23 6.86
N HIS A 304 7.08 -12.64 7.75
CA HIS A 304 7.26 -11.20 7.90
C HIS A 304 8.35 -10.67 6.97
N LEU A 305 8.23 -9.41 6.58
CA LEU A 305 9.11 -8.80 5.59
C LEU A 305 10.41 -8.25 6.17
N SER A 306 11.48 -8.41 5.40
CA SER A 306 12.75 -7.69 5.59
C SER A 306 12.59 -6.21 5.19
N GLN A 307 13.59 -5.38 5.46
CA GLN A 307 13.63 -4.00 4.97
C GLN A 307 13.52 -3.94 3.43
N SER A 308 14.12 -4.91 2.73
CA SER A 308 14.02 -5.07 1.28
C SER A 308 12.60 -5.46 0.85
N GLY A 309 11.93 -6.35 1.59
CA GLY A 309 10.52 -6.70 1.38
C GLY A 309 9.59 -5.49 1.48
N TYR A 310 9.77 -4.65 2.50
CA TYR A 310 9.01 -3.41 2.62
C TYR A 310 9.33 -2.39 1.51
N ALA A 311 10.58 -2.30 1.06
CA ALA A 311 10.95 -1.43 -0.07
C ALA A 311 10.26 -1.86 -1.39
N VAL A 312 10.14 -3.16 -1.66
CA VAL A 312 9.36 -3.68 -2.81
C VAL A 312 7.86 -3.36 -2.63
N TRP A 313 7.33 -3.50 -1.41
CA TRP A 313 5.92 -3.16 -1.13
C TRP A 313 5.61 -1.67 -1.35
N GLN A 314 6.53 -0.80 -0.93
CA GLN A 314 6.42 0.66 -1.10
C GLN A 314 6.33 1.05 -2.58
N GLN A 315 7.15 0.45 -3.44
CA GLN A 315 7.10 0.68 -4.89
C GLN A 315 5.75 0.27 -5.49
N ALA A 316 5.21 -0.88 -5.09
CA ALA A 316 3.90 -1.32 -5.54
C ALA A 316 2.76 -0.41 -5.04
N ILE A 317 2.75 -0.04 -3.76
CA ILE A 317 1.74 0.87 -3.16
C ILE A 317 1.76 2.27 -3.78
N GLY A 318 2.94 2.76 -4.19
CA GLY A 318 3.11 4.06 -4.83
C GLY A 318 2.74 4.10 -6.32
N SER A 319 2.49 2.94 -6.95
CA SER A 319 2.23 2.81 -8.40
C SER A 319 0.74 2.69 -8.77
N VAL A 320 -0.17 2.84 -7.79
CA VAL A 320 -1.65 2.75 -7.92
C VAL A 320 -2.34 3.98 -7.37
#